data_AF-A0A0W0UFV5-F1
#
_entry.id   AF-A0A0W0UFV5-F1
#
_cell.length_a   1.000
_cell.length_b   1.000
_cell.length_c   1.000
_cell.angle_alpha   90.00
_cell.angle_beta   90.00
_cell.angle_gamma   90.00
#
_symmetry.space_group_name_H-M   'P 1'
#
loop_
_entity.id
_entity.type
_entity.pdbx_description
1 polymer ?
#
loop_
_entity_poly.entity_id
_entity_poly.type
_entity_poly.pdbx_seq_one_letter_code
_entity_poly.pdbx_strand_id
1 'polypeptide(L)'
;MSILKIMMLGKTGSGKTQVATRLIEQKVPRQLRPTVGIQTLRHAFKGQGVTLEVKDTNGKGELPSIRRALYKEQAFLLYCVDLRTGFDEEGEMEVKNELDLYRAANPNGKVILVGTHGDQCKNSQEALIELENSLIELGLTIDNKVLISSAEDNIKELQDYLLRSLVKKADVARPSETDEKDVKSSGESGVSFDKKIADSITEETTSEQKSEDSIFVNAKKTLLMALEHLPEEKKKFIEKKLSRLEEKLNKKNLSRKSIETLINSFVQGCHDTLEGQHPNVIKAVFGVAAAVIVTLLASVVGFLIGVAAGAWAGPGAFITGLIGGQMAAVATASTCASAGILAGGITTWGMFKPSKEMTAVDEFAKAIQEHYVPKK
;
A
#
# COMPACT_ATOMS: atom_id res chain seq x y z
N MET A 1 -23.78 4.89 -32.98
CA MET A 1 -22.58 5.50 -32.38
C MET A 1 -22.06 4.57 -31.30
N SER A 2 -20.77 4.24 -31.33
CA SER A 2 -20.14 3.40 -30.32
C SER A 2 -19.58 4.25 -29.19
N ILE A 3 -19.78 3.84 -27.93
CA ILE A 3 -19.21 4.52 -26.76
C ILE A 3 -18.00 3.72 -26.29
N LEU A 4 -16.84 4.37 -26.18
CA LEU A 4 -15.65 3.81 -25.58
C LEU A 4 -15.51 4.33 -24.15
N LYS A 5 -15.75 3.45 -23.19
CA LYS A 5 -15.67 3.75 -21.76
C LYS A 5 -14.24 3.57 -21.25
N ILE A 6 -13.71 4.62 -20.65
CA ILE A 6 -12.35 4.71 -20.13
C ILE A 6 -12.45 5.11 -18.66
N MET A 7 -11.68 4.47 -17.80
CA MET A 7 -11.54 4.85 -16.40
C MET A 7 -10.12 5.29 -16.09
N MET A 8 -9.98 6.27 -15.22
CA MET A 8 -8.69 6.79 -14.79
C MET A 8 -8.43 6.49 -13.32
N LEU A 9 -7.27 5.89 -13.03
CA LEU A 9 -6.80 5.56 -11.68
C LEU A 9 -5.38 6.07 -11.45
N GLY A 10 -4.93 6.04 -10.20
CA GLY A 10 -3.63 6.55 -9.76
C GLY A 10 -3.73 7.50 -8.56
N LYS A 11 -2.59 7.78 -7.93
CA LYS A 11 -2.49 8.61 -6.72
C LYS A 11 -3.07 10.02 -6.89
N THR A 12 -3.52 10.64 -5.80
CA THR A 12 -3.91 12.06 -5.82
C THR A 12 -2.73 12.91 -6.28
N GLY A 13 -2.98 13.82 -7.23
CA GLY A 13 -1.93 14.64 -7.82
C GLY A 13 -1.23 14.02 -9.04
N SER A 14 -1.52 12.77 -9.40
CA SER A 14 -0.86 12.09 -10.54
C SER A 14 -1.22 12.61 -11.94
N GLY A 15 -1.95 13.71 -12.04
CA GLY A 15 -2.31 14.34 -13.32
C GLY A 15 -3.54 13.75 -14.03
N LYS A 16 -4.30 12.83 -13.40
CA LYS A 16 -5.51 12.19 -13.99
C LYS A 16 -6.45 13.20 -14.64
N THR A 17 -6.93 14.19 -13.89
CA THR A 17 -7.87 15.22 -14.39
C THR A 17 -7.27 16.01 -15.55
N GLN A 18 -5.97 16.33 -15.50
CA GLN A 18 -5.32 17.06 -16.60
C GLN A 18 -5.28 16.23 -17.88
N VAL A 19 -4.96 14.93 -17.76
CA VAL A 19 -4.97 14.00 -18.88
C VAL A 19 -6.41 13.79 -19.39
N ALA A 20 -7.39 13.62 -18.51
CA ALA A 20 -8.81 13.48 -18.85
C ALA A 20 -9.32 14.68 -19.66
N THR A 21 -9.07 15.90 -19.16
CA THR A 21 -9.47 17.14 -19.81
C THR A 21 -8.75 17.31 -21.14
N ARG A 22 -7.44 17.05 -21.22
CA ARG A 22 -6.72 17.13 -22.51
C ARG A 22 -7.24 16.11 -23.53
N LEU A 23 -7.58 14.90 -23.08
CA LEU A 23 -8.12 13.84 -23.92
C LEU A 23 -9.50 14.20 -24.51
N ILE A 24 -10.29 15.01 -23.82
CA ILE A 24 -11.67 15.38 -24.21
C ILE A 24 -11.74 16.77 -24.87
N GLU A 25 -11.06 17.76 -24.31
CA GLU A 25 -11.17 19.17 -24.72
C GLU A 25 -10.02 19.63 -25.63
N GLN A 26 -8.97 18.82 -25.78
CA GLN A 26 -7.75 19.16 -26.53
C GLN A 26 -7.08 20.47 -26.07
N LYS A 27 -7.31 20.85 -24.81
CA LYS A 27 -6.75 22.07 -24.20
C LYS A 27 -6.15 21.74 -22.84
N VAL A 28 -5.11 22.50 -22.48
CA VAL A 28 -4.56 22.45 -21.13
C VAL A 28 -5.43 23.31 -20.21
N PRO A 29 -6.04 22.75 -19.15
CA PRO A 29 -6.86 23.52 -18.22
C PRO A 29 -5.99 24.54 -17.46
N ARG A 30 -6.43 25.80 -17.37
CA ARG A 30 -5.71 26.89 -16.69
C ARG A 30 -5.78 26.82 -15.16
N GLN A 31 -6.79 26.14 -14.60
CA GLN A 31 -6.94 25.90 -13.16
C GLN A 31 -7.49 24.49 -12.94
N LEU A 32 -6.71 23.64 -12.28
CA LEU A 32 -7.14 22.30 -11.87
C LEU A 32 -7.75 22.39 -10.46
N ARG A 33 -9.03 22.05 -10.35
CA ARG A 33 -9.67 21.81 -9.03
C ARG A 33 -9.55 20.33 -8.70
N PRO A 34 -9.31 19.94 -7.43
CA PRO A 34 -9.34 18.54 -7.03
C PRO A 34 -10.69 17.89 -7.37
N THR A 35 -10.67 16.71 -7.99
CA THR A 35 -11.88 15.94 -8.30
C THR A 35 -12.55 15.48 -7.01
N VAL A 36 -13.85 15.72 -6.88
CA VAL A 36 -14.68 15.19 -5.77
C VAL A 36 -15.52 14.04 -6.32
N GLY A 37 -15.28 12.84 -5.81
CA GLY A 37 -15.96 11.63 -6.27
C GLY A 37 -15.49 11.15 -7.66
N ILE A 38 -16.45 10.82 -8.52
CA ILE A 38 -16.24 10.45 -9.94
C ILE A 38 -16.80 11.54 -10.84
N GLN A 39 -15.96 12.09 -11.72
CA GLN A 39 -16.37 12.98 -12.79
C GLN A 39 -16.40 12.22 -14.12
N THR A 40 -17.51 12.30 -14.85
CA THR A 40 -17.62 11.71 -16.19
C THR A 40 -17.53 12.79 -17.25
N LEU A 41 -16.51 12.71 -18.10
CA LEU A 41 -16.31 13.58 -19.26
C LEU A 41 -16.65 12.81 -20.54
N ARG A 42 -17.26 13.49 -21.52
CA ARG A 42 -17.64 12.87 -22.80
C ARG A 42 -17.26 13.75 -23.98
N HIS A 43 -16.69 13.15 -25.02
CA HIS A 43 -16.42 13.81 -26.30
C HIS A 43 -16.87 12.96 -27.48
N ALA A 44 -17.67 13.53 -28.38
CA ALA A 44 -18.14 12.86 -29.58
C ALA A 44 -17.23 13.18 -30.77
N PHE A 45 -16.50 12.17 -31.25
CA PHE A 45 -15.69 12.25 -32.47
C PHE A 45 -16.61 12.01 -33.69
N LYS A 46 -17.29 13.08 -34.13
CA LYS A 46 -18.31 13.03 -35.20
C LYS A 46 -17.83 12.34 -36.47
N GLY A 47 -16.56 12.54 -36.87
CA GLY A 47 -15.98 11.93 -38.07
C GLY A 47 -15.77 10.41 -38.00
N GLN A 48 -15.80 9.83 -36.78
CA GLN A 48 -15.56 8.41 -36.56
C GLN A 48 -16.79 7.68 -35.98
N GLY A 49 -17.86 8.41 -35.65
CA GLY A 49 -19.08 7.84 -35.04
C GLY A 49 -18.86 7.29 -33.63
N VAL A 50 -17.80 7.73 -32.95
CA VAL A 50 -17.37 7.27 -31.62
C VAL A 50 -17.59 8.37 -30.58
N THR A 51 -18.02 7.99 -29.38
CA THR A 51 -17.96 8.87 -28.19
C THR A 51 -16.98 8.30 -27.19
N LEU A 52 -15.97 9.08 -26.79
CA LEU A 52 -15.14 8.76 -25.64
C LEU A 52 -15.88 9.17 -24.37
N GLU A 53 -15.97 8.26 -23.42
CA GLU A 53 -16.46 8.52 -22.06
C GLU A 53 -15.32 8.25 -21.09
N VAL A 54 -14.83 9.29 -20.43
CA VAL A 54 -13.73 9.21 -19.45
C VAL A 54 -14.28 9.42 -18.06
N LYS A 55 -14.13 8.41 -17.20
CA LYS A 55 -14.43 8.48 -15.76
C LYS A 55 -13.16 8.84 -15.00
N ASP A 56 -13.02 10.12 -14.66
CA ASP A 56 -11.98 10.63 -13.77
C ASP A 56 -12.38 10.37 -12.32
N THR A 57 -11.50 9.75 -11.54
CA THR A 57 -11.75 9.41 -10.14
C THR A 57 -10.86 10.20 -9.21
N ASN A 58 -11.34 10.55 -8.02
CA ASN A 58 -10.47 11.10 -7.00
C ASN A 58 -9.47 10.03 -6.50
N GLY A 59 -8.19 10.40 -6.42
CA GLY A 59 -7.16 9.55 -5.81
C GLY A 59 -7.29 9.39 -4.29
N LYS A 60 -8.09 10.24 -3.62
CA LYS A 60 -8.35 10.18 -2.17
C LYS A 60 -9.80 9.81 -1.88
N GLY A 61 -10.00 8.82 -1.01
CA GLY A 61 -11.22 8.73 -0.21
C GLY A 61 -12.50 8.24 -0.89
N GLU A 62 -12.49 7.82 -2.16
CA GLU A 62 -13.62 7.03 -2.64
C GLU A 62 -13.59 5.62 -2.04
N LEU A 63 -14.71 5.21 -1.42
CA LEU A 63 -14.95 3.85 -0.96
C LEU A 63 -14.54 2.87 -2.08
N PRO A 64 -13.56 1.97 -1.87
CA PRO A 64 -13.10 1.02 -2.89
C PRO A 64 -14.25 0.22 -3.54
N SER A 65 -15.34 0.03 -2.80
CA SER A 65 -16.58 -0.60 -3.25
C SER A 65 -17.24 0.10 -4.45
N ILE A 66 -17.25 1.44 -4.49
CA ILE A 66 -17.87 2.22 -5.58
C ILE A 66 -17.01 2.13 -6.84
N ARG A 67 -15.68 2.27 -6.69
CA ARG A 67 -14.72 2.12 -7.79
C ARG A 67 -14.80 0.72 -8.42
N ARG A 68 -14.90 -0.33 -7.61
CA ARG A 68 -15.04 -1.72 -8.09
C ARG A 68 -16.29 -1.93 -8.94
N ALA A 69 -17.42 -1.30 -8.59
CA ALA A 69 -18.64 -1.40 -9.38
C ALA A 69 -18.47 -0.83 -10.80
N LEU A 70 -17.53 0.11 -11.00
CA LEU A 70 -17.29 0.75 -12.29
C LEU A 70 -16.38 -0.06 -13.22
N TYR A 71 -15.57 -0.99 -12.69
CA TYR A 71 -14.54 -1.69 -13.46
C TYR A 71 -15.08 -2.55 -14.61
N LYS A 72 -16.24 -3.21 -14.40
CA LYS A 72 -16.81 -4.20 -15.34
C LYS A 72 -17.09 -3.65 -16.74
N GLU A 73 -17.40 -2.36 -16.85
CA GLU A 73 -17.87 -1.77 -18.11
C GLU A 73 -16.79 -0.99 -18.86
N GLN A 74 -15.55 -0.96 -18.36
CA GLN A 74 -14.48 -0.16 -18.95
C GLN A 74 -13.77 -0.93 -20.05
N ALA A 75 -13.62 -0.33 -21.22
CA ALA A 75 -12.77 -0.90 -22.26
C ALA A 75 -11.29 -0.70 -21.93
N PHE A 76 -10.96 0.47 -21.37
CA PHE A 76 -9.61 0.83 -20.96
C PHE A 76 -9.57 1.36 -19.53
N LEU A 77 -8.48 1.03 -18.87
CA LEU A 77 -8.00 1.67 -17.66
C LEU A 77 -6.74 2.46 -17.98
N LEU A 78 -6.74 3.76 -17.69
CA LEU A 78 -5.56 4.61 -17.73
C LEU A 78 -5.02 4.75 -16.31
N TYR A 79 -3.85 4.18 -16.05
CA TYR A 79 -3.20 4.29 -14.75
C TYR A 79 -2.18 5.43 -14.77
N CYS A 80 -2.51 6.56 -14.17
CA CYS A 80 -1.67 7.76 -14.18
C CYS A 80 -0.68 7.78 -13.02
N VAL A 81 0.60 7.92 -13.36
CA VAL A 81 1.73 7.98 -12.43
C VAL A 81 2.46 9.30 -12.58
N ASP A 82 2.70 10.00 -11.48
CA ASP A 82 3.53 11.20 -11.47
C ASP A 82 5.01 10.80 -11.47
N LEU A 83 5.74 11.14 -12.54
CA LEU A 83 7.15 10.76 -12.66
C LEU A 83 8.09 11.64 -11.82
N ARG A 84 7.60 12.69 -11.15
CA ARG A 84 8.41 13.59 -10.32
C ARG A 84 8.70 13.04 -8.94
N THR A 85 7.75 12.29 -8.38
CA THR A 85 7.82 11.82 -7.00
C THR A 85 8.70 10.59 -6.84
N GLY A 86 9.19 10.03 -7.94
CA GLY A 86 9.75 8.69 -7.95
C GLY A 86 8.66 7.64 -7.70
N PHE A 87 9.06 6.37 -7.85
CA PHE A 87 8.20 5.23 -7.57
C PHE A 87 8.98 4.27 -6.67
N ASP A 88 8.46 4.05 -5.47
CA ASP A 88 9.03 3.15 -4.47
C ASP A 88 8.27 1.82 -4.44
N GLU A 89 8.84 0.81 -3.76
CA GLU A 89 8.22 -0.53 -3.63
C GLU A 89 6.79 -0.45 -3.05
N GLU A 90 6.51 0.52 -2.17
CA GLU A 90 5.16 0.74 -1.62
C GLU A 90 4.19 1.22 -2.70
N GLY A 91 4.60 2.19 -3.52
CA GLY A 91 3.85 2.64 -4.70
C GLY A 91 3.55 1.49 -5.66
N GLU A 92 4.53 0.65 -5.98
CA GLU A 92 4.35 -0.50 -6.88
C GLU A 92 3.32 -1.49 -6.35
N MET A 93 3.38 -1.79 -5.06
CA MET A 93 2.40 -2.67 -4.40
C MET A 93 1.00 -2.06 -4.39
N GLU A 94 0.87 -0.73 -4.25
CA GLU A 94 -0.42 -0.05 -4.36
C GLU A 94 -1.00 -0.17 -5.78
N VAL A 95 -0.18 0.07 -6.81
CA VAL A 95 -0.59 -0.13 -8.21
C VAL A 95 -1.01 -1.57 -8.44
N LYS A 96 -0.20 -2.53 -7.98
CA LYS A 96 -0.49 -3.95 -8.12
C LYS A 96 -1.85 -4.30 -7.52
N ASN A 97 -2.11 -3.90 -6.28
CA ASN A 97 -3.37 -4.16 -5.61
C ASN A 97 -4.57 -3.54 -6.37
N GLU A 98 -4.41 -2.31 -6.89
CA GLU A 98 -5.48 -1.65 -7.64
C GLU A 98 -5.73 -2.31 -9.00
N LEU A 99 -4.67 -2.72 -9.70
CA LEU A 99 -4.77 -3.43 -10.98
C LEU A 99 -5.30 -4.86 -10.82
N ASP A 100 -4.91 -5.59 -9.77
CA ASP A 100 -5.46 -6.92 -9.48
C ASP A 100 -6.98 -6.85 -9.25
N LEU A 101 -7.45 -5.84 -8.51
CA LEU A 101 -8.88 -5.61 -8.31
C LEU A 101 -9.61 -5.26 -9.61
N TYR A 102 -8.99 -4.47 -10.48
CA TYR A 102 -9.52 -4.16 -11.80
C TYR A 102 -9.61 -5.42 -12.67
N ARG A 103 -8.53 -6.20 -12.75
CA ARG A 103 -8.45 -7.43 -13.56
C ARG A 103 -9.43 -8.50 -13.07
N ALA A 104 -9.60 -8.64 -11.76
CA ALA A 104 -10.60 -9.56 -11.19
C ALA A 104 -12.03 -9.18 -11.59
N ALA A 105 -12.33 -7.89 -11.72
CA ALA A 105 -13.64 -7.42 -12.16
C ALA A 105 -13.78 -7.35 -13.69
N ASN A 106 -12.68 -7.21 -14.42
CA ASN A 106 -12.63 -7.02 -15.86
C ASN A 106 -11.40 -7.70 -16.48
N PRO A 107 -11.44 -9.03 -16.68
CA PRO A 107 -10.28 -9.80 -17.15
C PRO A 107 -9.77 -9.36 -18.54
N ASN A 108 -10.69 -8.90 -19.39
CA ASN A 108 -10.39 -8.48 -20.77
C ASN A 108 -10.20 -6.96 -20.93
N GLY A 109 -10.28 -6.20 -19.84
CA GLY A 109 -10.04 -4.75 -19.86
C GLY A 109 -8.61 -4.47 -20.32
N LYS A 110 -8.32 -3.33 -20.93
CA LYS A 110 -6.94 -2.99 -21.30
C LYS A 110 -6.36 -1.99 -20.33
N VAL A 111 -5.13 -2.19 -19.90
CA VAL A 111 -4.44 -1.28 -18.98
C VAL A 111 -3.37 -0.51 -19.75
N ILE A 112 -3.46 0.82 -19.72
CA ILE A 112 -2.45 1.71 -20.28
C ILE A 112 -1.78 2.43 -19.12
N LEU A 113 -0.46 2.27 -19.01
CA LEU A 113 0.34 3.01 -18.05
C LEU A 113 0.61 4.43 -18.59
N VAL A 114 0.30 5.45 -17.79
CA VAL A 114 0.40 6.85 -18.22
C VAL A 114 1.37 7.57 -17.29
N GLY A 115 2.59 7.81 -17.77
CA GLY A 115 3.57 8.64 -17.07
C GLY A 115 3.24 10.12 -17.28
N THR A 116 2.98 10.87 -16.21
CA THR A 116 2.67 12.30 -16.27
C THR A 116 3.84 13.15 -15.76
N HIS A 117 3.79 14.44 -16.10
CA HIS A 117 4.81 15.43 -15.74
C HIS A 117 6.22 15.07 -16.26
N GLY A 118 6.29 14.44 -17.44
CA GLY A 118 7.57 14.02 -18.04
C GLY A 118 8.56 15.16 -18.27
N ASP A 119 8.07 16.40 -18.42
CA ASP A 119 8.89 17.61 -18.58
C ASP A 119 9.66 18.00 -17.30
N GLN A 120 9.24 17.46 -16.15
CA GLN A 120 9.82 17.76 -14.84
C GLN A 120 10.69 16.60 -14.31
N CYS A 121 10.93 15.58 -15.15
CA CYS A 121 11.77 14.43 -14.82
C CYS A 121 12.86 14.27 -15.90
N LYS A 122 14.14 14.22 -15.46
CA LYS A 122 15.30 14.22 -16.37
C LYS A 122 15.34 13.00 -17.29
N ASN A 123 14.91 11.84 -16.79
CA ASN A 123 14.93 10.56 -17.52
C ASN A 123 13.52 9.95 -17.56
N SER A 124 12.53 10.75 -17.96
CA SER A 124 11.11 10.38 -17.85
C SER A 124 10.73 9.13 -18.66
N GLN A 125 11.34 8.92 -19.81
CA GLN A 125 11.13 7.71 -20.63
C GLN A 125 11.70 6.45 -19.95
N GLU A 126 12.95 6.52 -19.46
CA GLU A 126 13.58 5.41 -18.73
C GLU A 126 12.81 5.06 -17.46
N ALA A 127 12.41 6.06 -16.67
CA ALA A 127 11.62 5.85 -15.46
C ALA A 127 10.28 5.16 -15.72
N LEU A 128 9.61 5.50 -16.84
CA LEU A 128 8.35 4.84 -17.23
C LEU A 128 8.58 3.40 -17.68
N ILE A 129 9.70 3.12 -18.35
CA ILE A 129 10.10 1.76 -18.76
C ILE A 129 10.45 0.90 -17.54
N GLU A 130 11.25 1.43 -16.61
CA GLU A 130 11.61 0.75 -15.37
C GLU A 130 10.37 0.38 -14.55
N LEU A 131 9.44 1.32 -14.42
CA LEU A 131 8.18 1.07 -13.74
C LEU A 131 7.36 -0.02 -14.42
N GLU A 132 7.22 0.02 -15.74
CA GLU A 132 6.52 -1.03 -16.48
C GLU A 132 7.16 -2.40 -16.25
N ASN A 133 8.49 -2.50 -16.33
CA ASN A 133 9.21 -3.75 -16.11
C ASN A 133 8.99 -4.28 -14.70
N SER A 134 9.07 -3.43 -13.69
CA SER A 134 8.80 -3.81 -12.29
C SER A 134 7.38 -4.34 -12.11
N LEU A 135 6.38 -3.66 -12.69
CA LEU A 135 4.99 -4.12 -12.65
C LEU A 135 4.79 -5.46 -13.37
N ILE A 136 5.49 -5.70 -14.48
CA ILE A 136 5.48 -6.98 -15.20
C ILE A 136 6.13 -8.09 -14.37
N GLU A 137 7.25 -7.82 -13.69
CA GLU A 137 7.90 -8.77 -12.77
C GLU A 137 6.98 -9.15 -11.59
N LEU A 138 6.12 -8.23 -11.16
CA LEU A 138 5.06 -8.49 -10.18
C LEU A 138 3.86 -9.29 -10.74
N GLY A 139 3.90 -9.66 -12.02
CA GLY A 139 2.90 -10.49 -12.71
C GLY A 139 1.74 -9.69 -13.33
N LEU A 140 1.88 -8.39 -13.51
CA LEU A 140 0.83 -7.55 -14.09
C LEU A 140 0.97 -7.46 -15.61
N THR A 141 -0.16 -7.42 -16.30
CA THR A 141 -0.20 -7.20 -17.76
C THR A 141 -0.51 -5.74 -18.07
N ILE A 142 0.42 -5.08 -18.76
CA ILE A 142 0.28 -3.72 -19.30
C ILE A 142 0.14 -3.82 -20.82
N ASP A 143 -0.92 -3.23 -21.38
CA ASP A 143 -1.25 -3.33 -22.81
C ASP A 143 -0.57 -2.23 -23.66
N ASN A 144 -0.27 -1.09 -23.04
CA ASN A 144 0.47 0.01 -23.65
C ASN A 144 1.00 0.97 -22.57
N LYS A 145 1.92 1.84 -22.96
CA LYS A 145 2.39 2.96 -22.13
C LYS A 145 2.44 4.26 -22.93
N VAL A 146 2.17 5.37 -22.27
CA VAL A 146 2.26 6.71 -22.87
C VAL A 146 2.91 7.66 -21.87
N LEU A 147 3.84 8.47 -22.37
CA LEU A 147 4.42 9.58 -21.63
C LEU A 147 3.67 10.87 -21.98
N ILE A 148 3.21 11.61 -20.98
CA ILE A 148 2.52 12.88 -21.15
C ILE A 148 3.29 13.95 -20.39
N SER A 149 3.65 15.01 -21.11
CA SER A 149 4.30 16.17 -20.50
C SER A 149 3.64 17.47 -20.97
N SER A 150 4.12 18.59 -20.45
CA SER A 150 3.73 19.91 -20.97
C SER A 150 4.44 20.26 -22.28
N ALA A 151 5.58 19.60 -22.59
CA ALA A 151 6.43 19.88 -23.74
C ALA A 151 6.24 18.90 -24.91
N GLU A 152 6.00 17.62 -24.61
CA GLU A 152 5.69 16.54 -25.53
C GLU A 152 4.24 16.09 -25.29
N ASP A 153 3.37 16.40 -26.26
CA ASP A 153 1.93 16.16 -26.16
C ASP A 153 1.53 14.87 -26.88
N ASN A 154 1.87 13.72 -26.29
CA ASN A 154 1.46 12.40 -26.79
C ASN A 154 -0.02 12.09 -26.47
N ILE A 155 -0.83 13.09 -26.08
CA ILE A 155 -2.28 12.94 -25.92
C ILE A 155 -2.92 12.49 -27.24
N LYS A 156 -2.46 13.01 -28.39
CA LYS A 156 -2.99 12.60 -29.71
C LYS A 156 -2.67 11.14 -30.01
N GLU A 157 -1.45 10.69 -29.69
CA GLU A 157 -1.06 9.30 -29.82
C GLU A 157 -1.95 8.39 -28.96
N LEU A 158 -2.22 8.79 -27.72
CA LEU A 158 -3.15 8.09 -26.83
C LEU A 158 -4.57 8.06 -27.42
N GLN A 159 -5.07 9.18 -27.94
CA GLN A 159 -6.39 9.24 -28.61
C GLN A 159 -6.44 8.26 -29.79
N ASP A 160 -5.45 8.31 -30.68
CA ASP A 160 -5.39 7.45 -31.86
C ASP A 160 -5.34 5.97 -31.47
N TYR A 161 -4.56 5.61 -30.46
CA TYR A 161 -4.49 4.25 -29.94
C TYR A 161 -5.87 3.78 -29.42
N LEU A 162 -6.53 4.61 -28.62
CA LEU A 162 -7.85 4.31 -28.07
C LEU A 162 -8.89 4.14 -29.19
N LEU A 163 -8.88 5.01 -30.20
CA LEU A 163 -9.84 5.00 -31.30
C LEU A 163 -9.61 3.82 -32.26
N ARG A 164 -8.35 3.45 -32.55
CA ARG A 164 -8.00 2.29 -33.39
C ARG A 164 -8.51 0.97 -32.80
N SER A 165 -8.61 0.87 -31.48
CA SER A 165 -9.13 -0.32 -30.81
C SER A 165 -10.58 -0.65 -31.16
N LEU A 166 -11.37 0.36 -31.53
CA LEU A 166 -12.77 0.20 -31.93
C LEU A 166 -12.90 -0.28 -33.38
N VAL A 167 -12.01 0.21 -34.27
CA VAL A 167 -12.00 -0.18 -35.69
C VAL A 167 -11.71 -1.67 -35.84
N LYS A 168 -10.71 -2.18 -35.11
CA LYS A 168 -10.40 -3.63 -35.08
C LYS A 168 -11.56 -4.49 -34.62
N LYS A 169 -12.47 -3.95 -33.79
CA LYS A 169 -13.65 -4.66 -33.29
C LYS A 169 -14.80 -4.70 -34.30
N ALA A 170 -14.86 -3.71 -35.21
CA ALA A 170 -15.86 -3.64 -36.28
C ALA A 170 -15.52 -4.57 -37.46
N ASP A 171 -14.23 -4.76 -37.76
CA ASP A 171 -13.79 -5.62 -38.87
C ASP A 171 -13.89 -7.13 -38.53
N VAL A 172 -13.77 -7.50 -37.26
CA VAL A 172 -13.92 -8.90 -36.80
C VAL A 172 -15.41 -9.33 -36.72
N ALA A 173 -16.35 -8.40 -36.79
CA ALA A 173 -17.79 -8.70 -36.73
C ALA A 173 -18.43 -9.02 -38.09
N ARG A 174 -17.65 -9.13 -39.18
CA ARG A 174 -18.13 -9.62 -40.48
C ARG A 174 -17.71 -11.09 -40.66
N PRO A 175 -18.65 -12.05 -40.80
CA PRO A 175 -18.28 -13.40 -41.20
C PRO A 175 -17.94 -13.37 -42.70
N SER A 176 -16.67 -13.58 -43.04
CA SER A 176 -16.28 -13.98 -44.39
C SER A 176 -16.32 -15.50 -44.47
N GLU A 177 -17.28 -16.00 -45.24
CA GLU A 177 -17.34 -17.37 -45.75
C GLU A 177 -16.11 -17.68 -46.63
N THR A 178 -15.67 -18.95 -46.59
CA THR A 178 -14.85 -19.68 -47.59
C THR A 178 -13.40 -19.18 -47.84
N ASP A 179 -12.33 -19.99 -47.93
CA ASP A 179 -12.20 -21.38 -48.38
C ASP A 179 -10.99 -22.08 -47.72
N GLU A 180 -11.14 -23.40 -47.54
CA GLU A 180 -10.07 -24.38 -47.43
C GLU A 180 -9.09 -24.29 -48.60
N LYS A 181 -7.79 -24.47 -48.31
CA LYS A 181 -6.97 -25.50 -48.98
C LYS A 181 -5.62 -25.72 -48.31
N ASP A 182 -5.38 -27.00 -48.08
CA ASP A 182 -4.12 -27.67 -47.72
C ASP A 182 -2.90 -27.20 -48.51
N VAL A 183 -1.72 -27.18 -47.88
CA VAL A 183 -0.52 -27.91 -48.35
C VAL A 183 0.37 -28.32 -47.15
N LYS A 184 0.80 -29.57 -47.24
CA LYS A 184 1.60 -30.44 -46.36
C LYS A 184 3.10 -30.13 -46.29
N SER A 185 3.69 -30.73 -45.24
CA SER A 185 5.07 -31.26 -45.14
C SER A 185 6.17 -30.23 -44.84
N SER A 186 7.23 -30.50 -44.09
CA SER A 186 7.85 -31.74 -43.57
C SER A 186 8.97 -31.31 -42.61
N GLY A 187 9.36 -32.15 -41.66
CA GLY A 187 10.70 -32.08 -41.08
C GLY A 187 10.79 -32.42 -39.59
N GLU A 188 10.81 -33.72 -39.30
CA GLU A 188 11.30 -34.28 -38.05
C GLU A 188 12.78 -33.92 -37.84
N SER A 189 13.18 -33.61 -36.61
CA SER A 189 14.35 -34.26 -35.98
C SER A 189 14.26 -34.08 -34.46
N GLY A 190 13.97 -35.18 -33.76
CA GLY A 190 14.19 -35.26 -32.32
C GLY A 190 15.63 -35.65 -32.02
N VAL A 191 16.18 -35.13 -30.92
CA VAL A 191 17.22 -35.81 -30.13
C VAL A 191 16.95 -35.50 -28.66
N SER A 192 16.60 -36.54 -27.90
CA SER A 192 16.66 -36.55 -26.44
C SER A 192 18.10 -36.78 -25.99
N PHE A 193 18.54 -36.16 -24.89
CA PHE A 193 19.50 -36.79 -24.00
C PHE A 193 19.24 -36.38 -22.54
N ASP A 194 19.16 -37.41 -21.71
CA ASP A 194 18.83 -37.45 -20.29
C ASP A 194 19.98 -37.02 -19.37
N LYS A 195 19.61 -36.32 -18.28
CA LYS A 195 19.86 -36.66 -16.85
C LYS A 195 21.30 -36.62 -16.26
N LYS A 196 21.32 -36.15 -14.99
CA LYS A 196 22.38 -36.14 -13.94
C LYS A 196 23.41 -35.00 -14.11
N ILE A 197 23.84 -34.27 -13.09
CA ILE A 197 24.33 -34.70 -11.77
C ILE A 197 24.09 -33.58 -10.73
N ALA A 198 23.58 -33.97 -9.56
CA ALA A 198 23.69 -33.23 -8.31
C ALA A 198 25.02 -33.59 -7.64
N ASP A 199 25.66 -32.61 -6.98
CA ASP A 199 26.62 -32.70 -5.86
C ASP A 199 27.84 -31.80 -6.08
N SER A 200 27.93 -30.72 -5.31
CA SER A 200 29.19 -30.28 -4.69
C SER A 200 28.91 -29.21 -3.60
N ILE A 201 28.80 -29.68 -2.36
CA ILE A 201 29.06 -28.91 -1.14
C ILE A 201 30.49 -29.26 -0.71
N THR A 202 31.34 -28.27 -0.50
CA THR A 202 32.32 -28.07 0.62
C THR A 202 33.21 -26.89 0.25
N GLU A 203 33.01 -25.74 0.90
CA GLU A 203 33.83 -25.22 2.00
C GLU A 203 35.24 -24.77 1.57
N GLU A 204 35.45 -23.46 1.60
CA GLU A 204 36.71 -22.88 2.09
C GLU A 204 36.41 -21.59 2.84
N THR A 205 36.87 -21.58 4.09
CA THR A 205 36.63 -20.54 5.10
C THR A 205 37.80 -19.58 5.08
N THR A 206 37.57 -18.27 5.07
CA THR A 206 38.58 -17.29 5.52
C THR A 206 38.02 -16.51 6.69
N SER A 207 38.77 -16.60 7.79
CA SER A 207 38.48 -16.19 9.14
C SER A 207 38.70 -14.69 9.34
N GLU A 208 37.64 -13.97 9.73
CA GLU A 208 37.71 -12.81 10.65
C GLU A 208 36.33 -12.26 11.11
N GLN A 209 35.21 -12.85 10.67
CA GLN A 209 33.85 -12.30 10.91
C GLN A 209 32.99 -13.08 11.92
N LYS A 210 33.57 -13.87 12.83
CA LYS A 210 32.83 -14.88 13.62
C LYS A 210 32.18 -14.38 14.93
N SER A 211 32.14 -13.06 15.20
CA SER A 211 31.48 -12.53 16.41
C SER A 211 30.21 -11.71 16.12
N GLU A 212 30.10 -11.12 14.93
CA GLU A 212 28.96 -10.26 14.54
C GLU A 212 27.68 -11.06 14.22
N ASP A 213 27.80 -12.31 13.77
CA ASP A 213 26.65 -13.13 13.33
C ASP A 213 25.84 -13.75 14.49
N SER A 214 26.39 -13.84 15.70
CA SER A 214 25.74 -14.63 16.75
C SER A 214 24.44 -14.00 17.28
N ILE A 215 24.34 -12.66 17.29
CA ILE A 215 23.19 -11.95 17.87
C ILE A 215 22.04 -11.89 16.86
N PHE A 216 22.32 -11.58 15.60
CA PHE A 216 21.29 -11.57 14.56
C PHE A 216 20.71 -12.97 14.34
N VAL A 217 21.55 -14.00 14.28
CA VAL A 217 21.11 -15.40 14.12
C VAL A 217 20.28 -15.86 15.32
N ASN A 218 20.68 -15.52 16.54
CA ASN A 218 19.90 -15.85 17.74
C ASN A 218 18.56 -15.10 17.78
N ALA A 219 18.55 -13.80 17.48
CA ALA A 219 17.34 -13.00 17.44
C ALA A 219 16.36 -13.50 16.36
N LYS A 220 16.88 -13.83 15.17
CA LYS A 220 16.12 -14.45 14.07
C LYS A 220 15.48 -15.78 14.50
N LYS A 221 16.25 -16.65 15.17
CA LYS A 221 15.74 -17.94 15.66
C LYS A 221 14.61 -17.75 16.68
N THR A 222 14.76 -16.83 17.64
CA THR A 222 13.73 -16.51 18.63
C THR A 222 12.46 -15.98 17.98
N LEU A 223 12.60 -15.10 16.98
CA LEU A 223 11.47 -14.58 16.22
C LEU A 223 10.74 -15.71 15.48
N LEU A 224 11.45 -16.58 14.77
CA LEU A 224 10.83 -17.68 14.02
C LEU A 224 10.12 -18.70 14.92
N MET A 225 10.64 -18.96 16.13
CA MET A 225 9.96 -19.79 17.14
C MET A 225 8.67 -19.14 17.62
N ALA A 226 8.68 -17.82 17.86
CA ALA A 226 7.47 -17.09 18.26
C ALA A 226 6.38 -17.09 17.17
N LEU A 227 6.78 -17.21 15.90
CA LEU A 227 5.87 -17.20 14.75
C LEU A 227 5.34 -18.60 14.36
N GLU A 228 5.71 -19.66 15.07
CA GLU A 228 5.39 -21.06 14.70
C GLU A 228 3.88 -21.33 14.61
N HIS A 229 3.06 -20.60 15.38
CA HIS A 229 1.60 -20.77 15.42
C HIS A 229 0.83 -19.84 14.46
N LEU A 230 1.52 -19.01 13.67
CA LEU A 230 0.86 -18.17 12.67
C LEU A 230 0.41 -18.98 11.44
N PRO A 231 -0.63 -18.50 10.73
CA PRO A 231 -0.95 -19.00 9.41
C PRO A 231 0.26 -18.96 8.47
N GLU A 232 0.46 -20.03 7.71
CA GLU A 232 1.66 -20.25 6.90
C GLU A 232 1.92 -19.13 5.87
N GLU A 233 0.86 -18.48 5.39
CA GLU A 233 0.93 -17.31 4.51
C GLU A 233 1.60 -16.11 5.19
N LYS A 234 1.25 -15.81 6.45
CA LYS A 234 1.83 -14.72 7.23
C LYS A 234 3.27 -15.03 7.64
N LYS A 235 3.53 -16.30 8.02
CA LYS A 235 4.87 -16.78 8.34
C LYS A 235 5.82 -16.64 7.16
N LYS A 236 5.45 -17.13 5.98
CA LYS A 236 6.23 -16.97 4.73
C LYS A 236 6.49 -15.51 4.39
N PHE A 237 5.51 -14.64 4.64
CA PHE A 237 5.66 -13.21 4.41
C PHE A 237 6.69 -12.57 5.34
N ILE A 238 6.63 -12.88 6.64
CA ILE A 238 7.59 -12.37 7.64
C ILE A 238 8.99 -12.96 7.37
N GLU A 239 9.11 -14.25 7.05
CA GLU A 239 10.37 -14.89 6.66
C GLU A 239 11.02 -14.24 5.43
N LYS A 240 10.21 -13.90 4.42
CA LYS A 240 10.67 -13.18 3.23
C LYS A 240 11.19 -11.78 3.58
N LYS A 241 10.48 -11.04 4.44
CA LYS A 241 10.93 -9.72 4.92
C LYS A 241 12.21 -9.82 5.76
N LEU A 242 12.31 -10.85 6.60
CA LEU A 242 13.47 -11.10 7.46
C LEU A 242 14.72 -11.42 6.64
N SER A 243 14.58 -12.25 5.60
CA SER A 243 15.68 -12.59 4.68
C SER A 243 16.17 -11.37 3.89
N ARG A 244 15.25 -10.47 3.49
CA ARG A 244 15.59 -9.19 2.85
C ARG A 244 16.30 -8.22 3.80
N LEU A 245 15.89 -8.19 5.08
CA LEU A 245 16.55 -7.37 6.09
C LEU A 245 18.00 -7.85 6.31
N GLU A 246 18.21 -9.16 6.41
CA GLU A 246 19.52 -9.80 6.52
C GLU A 246 20.42 -9.48 5.32
N GLU A 247 19.90 -9.63 4.10
CA GLU A 247 20.64 -9.27 2.88
C GLU A 247 21.04 -7.79 2.85
N LYS A 248 20.13 -6.90 3.25
CA LYS A 248 20.40 -5.45 3.29
C LYS A 248 21.41 -5.13 4.39
N LEU A 249 21.31 -5.71 5.58
CA LEU A 249 22.25 -5.49 6.70
C LEU A 249 23.66 -6.02 6.40
N ASN A 250 23.80 -7.07 5.60
CA ASN A 250 25.09 -7.64 5.20
C ASN A 250 25.83 -6.82 4.12
N LYS A 251 25.22 -5.77 3.56
CA LYS A 251 25.91 -4.87 2.62
C LYS A 251 26.92 -3.99 3.35
N LYS A 252 28.20 -4.06 2.97
CA LYS A 252 29.27 -3.21 3.53
C LYS A 252 28.97 -1.73 3.31
N ASN A 253 29.17 -0.90 4.35
CA ASN A 253 28.99 0.57 4.40
C ASN A 253 27.56 1.09 4.57
N LEU A 254 26.79 0.56 5.51
CA LEU A 254 25.51 1.16 5.93
C LEU A 254 25.72 2.28 6.97
N SER A 255 25.06 3.41 6.76
CA SER A 255 25.02 4.48 7.76
C SER A 255 24.07 4.12 8.92
N ARG A 256 24.34 4.61 10.13
CA ARG A 256 23.47 4.44 11.33
C ARG A 256 22.01 4.77 11.04
N LYS A 257 21.76 5.88 10.34
CA LYS A 257 20.41 6.33 9.95
C LYS A 257 19.74 5.39 8.96
N SER A 258 20.51 4.80 8.04
CA SER A 258 20.03 3.78 7.10
C SER A 258 19.62 2.50 7.83
N ILE A 259 20.39 2.06 8.83
CA ILE A 259 20.10 0.88 9.64
C ILE A 259 18.80 1.09 10.45
N GLU A 260 18.66 2.23 11.14
CA GLU A 260 17.42 2.57 11.86
C GLU A 260 16.20 2.60 10.93
N THR A 261 16.35 3.16 9.72
CA THR A 261 15.27 3.22 8.73
C THR A 261 14.88 1.83 8.22
N LEU A 262 15.86 0.95 7.98
CA LEU A 262 15.64 -0.44 7.57
C LEU A 262 14.91 -1.25 8.66
N ILE A 263 15.32 -1.10 9.91
CA ILE A 263 14.69 -1.79 11.04
C ILE A 263 13.25 -1.27 11.25
N ASN A 264 13.04 0.04 11.22
CA ASN A 264 11.70 0.61 11.40
C ASN A 264 10.76 0.23 10.26
N SER A 265 11.26 0.18 9.02
CA SER A 265 10.48 -0.29 7.86
C SER A 265 10.12 -1.77 7.98
N PHE A 266 11.02 -2.61 8.51
CA PHE A 266 10.72 -4.02 8.81
C PHE A 266 9.64 -4.16 9.89
N VAL A 267 9.78 -3.43 11.01
CA VAL A 267 8.83 -3.46 12.14
C VAL A 267 7.45 -3.00 11.69
N GLN A 268 7.35 -1.84 11.04
CA GLN A 268 6.09 -1.31 10.52
C GLN A 268 5.46 -2.29 9.51
N GLY A 269 6.29 -2.85 8.62
CA GLY A 269 5.84 -3.84 7.67
C GLY A 269 5.34 -5.15 8.30
N CYS A 270 5.79 -5.50 9.50
CA CYS A 270 5.25 -6.62 10.28
C CYS A 270 3.95 -6.24 10.98
N HIS A 271 3.86 -5.03 11.55
CA HIS A 271 2.63 -4.47 12.12
C HIS A 271 1.47 -4.52 11.13
N ASP A 272 1.65 -3.97 9.93
CA ASP A 272 0.58 -3.90 8.92
C ASP A 272 0.08 -5.30 8.50
N THR A 273 0.97 -6.30 8.49
CA THR A 273 0.66 -7.68 8.10
C THR A 273 -0.01 -8.47 9.23
N LEU A 274 0.38 -8.19 10.47
CA LEU A 274 -0.18 -8.82 11.66
C LEU A 274 -1.55 -8.21 12.03
N GLU A 275 -1.71 -6.89 11.90
CA GLU A 275 -2.94 -6.14 12.25
C GLU A 275 -4.01 -6.14 11.15
N GLY A 276 -3.65 -6.46 9.91
CA GLY A 276 -4.60 -6.59 8.81
C GLY A 276 -5.54 -7.80 8.94
N GLN A 277 -6.70 -7.62 9.60
CA GLN A 277 -8.04 -8.16 9.26
C GLN A 277 -9.05 -8.33 10.44
N HIS A 278 -9.16 -7.40 11.41
CA HIS A 278 -10.35 -7.38 12.30
C HIS A 278 -10.95 -5.96 12.50
N PRO A 279 -11.85 -5.50 11.62
CA PRO A 279 -12.46 -4.16 11.74
C PRO A 279 -13.30 -3.96 13.01
N ASN A 280 -13.75 -5.05 13.64
CA ASN A 280 -14.54 -5.00 14.88
C ASN A 280 -13.68 -4.74 16.12
N VAL A 281 -12.40 -5.15 16.11
CA VAL A 281 -11.47 -4.86 17.22
C VAL A 281 -11.06 -3.39 17.17
N ILE A 282 -10.85 -2.82 15.99
CA ILE A 282 -10.50 -1.41 15.81
C ILE A 282 -11.63 -0.48 16.28
N LYS A 283 -12.91 -0.80 16.00
CA LYS A 283 -14.05 -0.03 16.53
C LYS A 283 -14.14 -0.09 18.05
N ALA A 284 -13.81 -1.23 18.66
CA ALA A 284 -13.75 -1.35 20.11
C ALA A 284 -12.58 -0.53 20.70
N VAL A 285 -11.41 -0.55 20.06
CA VAL A 285 -10.23 0.23 20.47
C VAL A 285 -10.48 1.73 20.35
N PHE A 286 -11.09 2.20 19.26
CA PHE A 286 -11.49 3.61 19.13
C PHE A 286 -12.60 3.99 20.13
N GLY A 287 -13.51 3.06 20.46
CA GLY A 287 -14.50 3.26 21.51
C GLY A 287 -13.88 3.42 22.89
N VAL A 288 -12.89 2.59 23.23
CA VAL A 288 -12.15 2.69 24.49
C VAL A 288 -11.28 3.96 24.53
N ALA A 289 -10.60 4.29 23.43
CA ALA A 289 -9.82 5.52 23.33
C ALA A 289 -10.70 6.77 23.50
N ALA A 290 -11.88 6.79 22.88
CA ALA A 290 -12.85 7.87 23.06
C ALA A 290 -13.35 7.97 24.51
N ALA A 291 -13.63 6.84 25.17
CA ALA A 291 -14.06 6.81 26.58
C ALA A 291 -12.97 7.33 27.53
N VAL A 292 -11.70 6.98 27.29
CA VAL A 292 -10.55 7.50 28.05
C VAL A 292 -10.37 9.00 27.84
N ILE A 293 -10.51 9.50 26.61
CA ILE A 293 -10.44 10.93 26.31
C ILE A 293 -11.56 11.70 27.02
N VAL A 294 -12.81 11.19 26.98
CA VAL A 294 -13.95 11.83 27.67
C VAL A 294 -13.73 11.83 29.19
N THR A 295 -13.17 10.77 29.75
CA THR A 295 -12.88 10.68 31.18
C THR A 295 -11.76 11.62 31.61
N LEU A 296 -10.72 11.79 30.77
CA LEU A 296 -9.66 12.79 30.98
C LEU A 296 -10.21 14.21 30.89
N LEU A 297 -11.12 14.50 29.97
CA LEU A 297 -11.74 15.82 29.88
C LEU A 297 -12.64 16.11 31.10
N ALA A 298 -13.43 15.13 31.53
CA ALA A 298 -14.27 15.25 32.71
C ALA A 298 -13.44 15.42 34.00
N SER A 299 -12.30 14.72 34.12
CA SER A 299 -11.41 14.85 35.27
C SER A 299 -10.73 16.22 35.31
N VAL A 300 -10.33 16.77 34.14
CA VAL A 300 -9.80 18.13 34.05
C VAL A 300 -10.85 19.16 34.48
N VAL A 301 -12.10 19.04 34.00
CA VAL A 301 -13.17 19.97 34.39
C VAL A 301 -13.48 19.87 35.89
N GLY A 302 -13.60 18.65 36.42
CA GLY A 302 -13.82 18.43 37.86
C GLY A 302 -12.67 18.97 38.73
N PHE A 303 -11.43 18.79 38.26
CA PHE A 303 -10.25 19.34 38.92
C PHE A 303 -10.27 20.87 38.90
N LEU A 304 -10.61 21.50 37.77
CA LEU A 304 -10.68 22.97 37.67
C LEU A 304 -11.77 23.55 38.57
N ILE A 305 -12.94 22.93 38.65
CA ILE A 305 -14.01 23.34 39.57
C ILE A 305 -13.55 23.19 41.03
N GLY A 306 -12.87 22.08 41.36
CA GLY A 306 -12.32 21.83 42.70
C GLY A 306 -11.25 22.85 43.10
N VAL A 307 -10.35 23.22 42.17
CA VAL A 307 -9.33 24.25 42.38
C VAL A 307 -9.97 25.62 42.59
N ALA A 308 -10.97 25.98 41.78
CA ALA A 308 -11.67 27.26 41.93
C ALA A 308 -12.42 27.37 43.26
N ALA A 309 -13.11 26.30 43.68
CA ALA A 309 -13.78 26.24 44.97
C ALA A 309 -12.79 26.26 46.15
N GLY A 310 -11.66 25.55 46.02
CA GLY A 310 -10.59 25.51 47.02
C GLY A 310 -9.86 26.85 47.17
N ALA A 311 -9.64 27.56 46.07
CA ALA A 311 -9.05 28.90 46.09
C ALA A 311 -9.95 29.93 46.80
N TRP A 312 -11.28 29.79 46.67
CA TRP A 312 -12.24 30.65 47.38
C TRP A 312 -12.31 30.34 48.89
N ALA A 313 -12.18 29.08 49.28
CA ALA A 313 -12.18 28.65 50.68
C ALA A 313 -10.86 28.94 51.44
N GLY A 314 -9.84 29.44 50.73
CA GLY A 314 -8.56 29.87 51.28
C GLY A 314 -7.44 28.81 51.22
N PRO A 315 -6.17 29.20 51.44
CA PRO A 315 -5.00 28.35 51.17
C PRO A 315 -4.98 27.04 51.97
N GLY A 316 -5.51 27.05 53.19
CA GLY A 316 -5.61 25.86 54.04
C GLY A 316 -6.55 24.80 53.48
N ALA A 317 -7.72 25.22 52.98
CA ALA A 317 -8.71 24.32 52.39
C ALA A 317 -8.23 23.71 51.07
N PHE A 318 -7.44 24.46 50.28
CA PHE A 318 -6.80 23.95 49.08
C PHE A 318 -5.80 22.84 49.38
N ILE A 319 -4.91 23.03 50.36
CA ILE A 319 -3.90 22.03 50.74
C ILE A 319 -4.57 20.79 51.37
N THR A 320 -5.57 20.99 52.24
CA THR A 320 -6.35 19.87 52.80
C THR A 320 -7.15 19.15 51.72
N GLY A 321 -7.67 19.86 50.72
CA GLY A 321 -8.33 19.29 49.55
C GLY A 321 -7.38 18.49 48.65
N LEU A 322 -6.12 18.89 48.53
CA LEU A 322 -5.11 18.19 47.73
C LEU A 322 -4.64 16.90 48.42
N ILE A 323 -4.43 16.95 49.75
CA ILE A 323 -4.07 15.78 50.57
C ILE A 323 -5.26 14.81 50.70
N GLY A 324 -6.44 15.35 50.99
CA GLY A 324 -7.69 14.60 51.02
C GLY A 324 -8.05 14.02 49.65
N GLY A 325 -7.75 14.75 48.57
CA GLY A 325 -7.93 14.31 47.19
C GLY A 325 -6.98 13.20 46.78
N GLN A 326 -5.73 13.19 47.25
CA GLN A 326 -4.81 12.06 47.03
C GLN A 326 -5.24 10.82 47.82
N MET A 327 -5.67 10.99 49.07
CA MET A 327 -6.19 9.89 49.89
C MET A 327 -7.51 9.35 49.33
N ALA A 328 -8.39 10.24 48.85
CA ALA A 328 -9.61 9.87 48.15
C ALA A 328 -9.32 9.26 46.78
N ALA A 329 -8.30 9.70 46.04
CA ALA A 329 -7.93 9.10 44.76
C ALA A 329 -7.34 7.70 44.95
N VAL A 330 -6.56 7.46 46.02
CA VAL A 330 -6.06 6.13 46.38
C VAL A 330 -7.18 5.24 46.91
N ALA A 331 -8.08 5.77 47.74
CA ALA A 331 -9.25 5.06 48.24
C ALA A 331 -10.30 4.80 47.16
N THR A 332 -10.45 5.72 46.19
CA THR A 332 -11.34 5.58 45.03
C THR A 332 -10.70 4.68 43.98
N ALA A 333 -9.38 4.69 43.79
CA ALA A 333 -8.69 3.72 42.95
C ALA A 333 -8.76 2.29 43.55
N SER A 334 -8.68 2.15 44.87
CA SER A 334 -8.82 0.85 45.55
C SER A 334 -10.27 0.37 45.62
N THR A 335 -11.25 1.28 45.80
CA THR A 335 -12.68 0.92 45.74
C THR A 335 -13.20 0.74 44.32
N CYS A 336 -12.67 1.46 43.32
CA CYS A 336 -12.91 1.20 41.90
C CYS A 336 -12.23 -0.08 41.42
N ALA A 337 -11.11 -0.49 42.03
CA ALA A 337 -10.56 -1.82 41.81
C ALA A 337 -11.54 -2.91 42.29
N SER A 338 -12.31 -2.70 43.35
CA SER A 338 -13.33 -3.68 43.80
C SER A 338 -14.70 -3.55 43.10
N ALA A 339 -15.14 -2.35 42.72
CA ALA A 339 -16.44 -2.12 42.08
C ALA A 339 -16.40 -2.24 40.55
N GLY A 340 -15.25 -1.94 39.92
CA GLY A 340 -15.01 -2.16 38.49
C GLY A 340 -14.89 -3.64 38.10
N ILE A 341 -14.61 -4.52 39.07
CA ILE A 341 -14.54 -5.97 38.86
C ILE A 341 -15.91 -6.61 38.59
N LEU A 342 -17.03 -6.01 39.04
CA LEU A 342 -18.36 -6.62 38.85
C LEU A 342 -19.11 -6.14 37.59
N ALA A 343 -18.74 -5.00 36.98
CA ALA A 343 -19.39 -4.51 35.76
C ALA A 343 -18.49 -4.46 34.51
N GLY A 344 -17.16 -4.48 34.67
CA GLY A 344 -16.20 -4.46 33.56
C GLY A 344 -15.07 -5.49 33.64
N GLY A 345 -15.07 -6.36 34.66
CA GLY A 345 -13.94 -7.20 35.04
C GLY A 345 -13.70 -8.48 34.24
N ILE A 346 -14.55 -8.84 33.27
CA ILE A 346 -14.38 -10.09 32.49
C ILE A 346 -13.76 -9.86 31.10
N THR A 347 -13.68 -8.63 30.57
CA THR A 347 -13.32 -8.45 29.15
C THR A 347 -12.08 -7.65 28.81
N THR A 348 -11.35 -6.98 29.72
CA THR A 348 -10.26 -6.09 29.28
C THR A 348 -8.87 -6.34 29.89
N TRP A 349 -8.74 -6.95 31.07
CA TRP A 349 -7.40 -7.27 31.61
C TRP A 349 -6.76 -8.51 30.97
N GLY A 350 -7.56 -9.36 30.30
CA GLY A 350 -7.08 -10.53 29.55
C GLY A 350 -6.87 -10.29 28.06
N MET A 351 -7.32 -9.16 27.50
CA MET A 351 -7.61 -9.07 26.05
C MET A 351 -6.63 -8.23 25.23
N PHE A 352 -5.68 -7.55 25.87
CA PHE A 352 -4.59 -6.86 25.18
C PHE A 352 -3.24 -7.13 25.86
N LYS A 353 -2.91 -8.40 26.02
CA LYS A 353 -1.50 -8.76 25.94
C LYS A 353 -1.10 -8.49 24.48
N PRO A 354 -0.03 -7.71 24.20
CA PRO A 354 0.55 -7.72 22.87
C PRO A 354 0.74 -9.19 22.50
N SER A 355 0.36 -9.54 21.27
CA SER A 355 0.45 -10.92 20.83
C SER A 355 1.91 -11.37 21.03
N LYS A 356 2.15 -12.62 21.43
CA LYS A 356 3.52 -13.11 21.71
C LYS A 356 4.46 -12.84 20.53
N GLU A 357 3.89 -12.84 19.35
CA GLU A 357 4.47 -12.55 18.06
C GLU A 357 4.90 -11.08 17.94
N MET A 358 4.06 -10.13 18.36
CA MET A 358 4.39 -8.69 18.32
C MET A 358 5.49 -8.35 19.32
N THR A 359 5.41 -8.90 20.54
CA THR A 359 6.46 -8.72 21.55
C THR A 359 7.80 -9.28 21.06
N ALA A 360 7.79 -10.42 20.36
CA ALA A 360 9.00 -10.99 19.77
C ALA A 360 9.58 -10.12 18.64
N VAL A 361 8.74 -9.45 17.83
CA VAL A 361 9.19 -8.50 16.79
C VAL A 361 9.85 -7.27 17.41
N ASP A 362 9.27 -6.71 18.48
CA ASP A 362 9.82 -5.55 19.19
C ASP A 362 11.15 -5.89 19.90
N GLU A 363 11.22 -7.05 20.56
CA GLU A 363 12.44 -7.53 21.21
C GLU A 363 13.56 -7.80 20.18
N PHE A 364 13.21 -8.36 19.02
CA PHE A 364 14.13 -8.54 17.91
C PHE A 364 14.67 -7.20 17.39
N ALA A 365 13.79 -6.23 17.13
CA ALA A 365 14.17 -4.91 16.66
C ALA A 365 15.08 -4.18 17.65
N LYS A 366 14.77 -4.28 18.95
CA LYS A 366 15.56 -3.70 20.03
C LYS A 366 16.95 -4.34 20.13
N ALA A 367 17.05 -5.68 20.06
CA ALA A 367 18.33 -6.39 20.12
C ALA A 367 19.26 -6.01 18.96
N ILE A 368 18.70 -5.82 17.75
CA ILE A 368 19.48 -5.39 16.58
C ILE A 368 19.86 -3.91 16.69
N GLN A 369 18.95 -3.04 17.12
CA GLN A 369 19.28 -1.63 17.32
C GLN A 369 20.38 -1.45 18.35
N GLU A 370 20.32 -2.12 19.49
CA GLU A 370 21.36 -2.00 20.53
C GLU A 370 22.73 -2.49 20.05
N HIS A 371 22.78 -3.48 19.16
CA HIS A 371 24.02 -4.03 18.60
C HIS A 371 24.64 -3.16 17.51
N TYR A 372 23.86 -2.73 16.51
CA TYR A 372 24.38 -1.97 15.36
C TYR A 372 24.43 -0.46 15.60
N VAL A 373 23.78 0.00 16.68
CA VAL A 373 23.60 1.42 17.00
C VAL A 373 23.99 1.65 18.47
N PRO A 374 25.30 1.61 18.81
CA PRO A 374 25.72 1.82 20.20
C PRO A 374 25.28 3.20 20.70
N LYS A 375 24.73 3.21 21.92
CA LYS A 375 24.42 4.44 22.67
C LYS A 375 25.73 5.14 23.02
N LYS A 376 25.83 6.43 22.68
CA LYS A 376 26.94 7.29 23.10
C LYS A 376 26.84 7.60 24.59
#